data_AF-A0A916HKB6-F1
#
_entry.id   AF-A0A916HKB6-F1
#
_cell.length_a   1.000
_cell.length_b   1.000
_cell.length_c   1.000
_cell.angle_alpha   90.00
_cell.angle_beta   90.00
_cell.angle_gamma   90.00
#
_symmetry.space_group_name_H-M   'P 1'
#
loop_
_entity.id
_entity.type
_entity.pdbx_description
1 polymer ?
#
loop_
_entity_poly.entity_id
_entity_poly.type
_entity_poly.pdbx_seq_one_letter_code
_entity_poly.pdbx_strand_id
1 'polypeptide(L)'
;MRLKLILVILIIFAARLTHAQTNVGRWERVVVQTWEAYKARYIFCGANCGDNLGLVFDPMRGYQSPSEGVGYGLLMAVMMDDQPTFDAVYNAADAIMLNDNGMYHWLADNGGGISGTGAATDGDQDIAAALIFAEAQVERRLWQQHPQRPYGERAGALL
;
A
#
# COMPACT_ATOMS: atom_id res chain seq x y z
N MET A 1 -52.14 -12.87 -33.86
CA MET A 1 -51.49 -13.62 -32.76
C MET A 1 -49.95 -13.58 -32.84
N ARG A 2 -49.33 -12.43 -33.15
CA ARG A 2 -47.86 -12.31 -33.36
C ARG A 2 -47.23 -11.04 -32.77
N LEU A 3 -47.91 -10.35 -31.84
CA LEU A 3 -47.38 -9.13 -31.19
C LEU A 3 -47.00 -9.35 -29.71
N LYS A 4 -47.60 -10.35 -29.04
CA LYS A 4 -47.32 -10.66 -27.62
C LYS A 4 -45.99 -11.42 -27.38
N LEU A 5 -45.42 -12.04 -28.42
CA LEU A 5 -44.20 -12.86 -28.29
C LEU A 5 -42.91 -12.02 -28.39
N ILE A 6 -42.94 -10.88 -29.11
CA ILE A 6 -41.78 -10.00 -29.29
C ILE A 6 -41.51 -9.16 -28.03
N LEU A 7 -42.57 -8.74 -27.32
CA LEU A 7 -42.46 -7.93 -26.10
C LEU A 7 -41.85 -8.70 -24.92
N VAL A 8 -42.11 -10.02 -24.83
CA VAL A 8 -41.59 -10.87 -23.75
C VAL A 8 -40.10 -11.17 -23.93
N ILE A 9 -39.62 -11.30 -25.17
CA ILE A 9 -38.20 -11.53 -25.47
C ILE A 9 -37.35 -10.28 -25.20
N LEU A 10 -37.87 -9.08 -25.45
CA LEU A 10 -37.22 -7.79 -25.13
C LEU A 10 -37.08 -7.55 -23.61
N ILE A 11 -38.07 -7.97 -22.80
CA ILE A 11 -38.03 -7.82 -21.34
C ILE A 11 -37.03 -8.80 -20.71
N ILE A 12 -36.91 -10.02 -21.25
CA ILE A 12 -35.95 -11.03 -20.75
C ILE A 12 -34.50 -10.64 -21.06
N PHE A 13 -34.23 -9.97 -22.19
CA PHE A 13 -32.89 -9.46 -22.52
C PHE A 13 -32.51 -8.23 -21.66
N ALA A 14 -33.47 -7.34 -21.37
CA ALA A 14 -33.25 -6.20 -20.47
C ALA A 14 -33.02 -6.63 -19.00
N ALA A 15 -33.70 -7.68 -18.53
CA ALA A 15 -33.52 -8.20 -17.17
C ALA A 15 -32.22 -9.00 -16.96
N ARG A 16 -31.63 -9.54 -18.03
CA ARG A 16 -30.28 -10.15 -17.98
C ARG A 16 -29.15 -9.13 -18.04
N LEU A 17 -29.40 -7.92 -18.54
CA LEU A 17 -28.43 -6.81 -18.52
C LEU A 17 -28.37 -6.08 -17.17
N THR A 18 -29.39 -6.18 -16.32
CA THR A 18 -29.39 -5.56 -14.98
C THR A 18 -28.71 -6.40 -13.88
N HIS A 19 -28.58 -7.73 -14.07
CA HIS A 19 -27.98 -8.60 -13.05
C HIS A 19 -26.47 -8.86 -13.22
N ALA A 20 -25.89 -8.53 -14.38
CA ALA A 20 -24.45 -8.65 -14.61
C ALA A 20 -23.65 -7.41 -14.16
N GLN A 21 -24.32 -6.29 -13.87
CA GLN A 21 -23.68 -5.00 -13.58
C GLN A 21 -23.37 -4.75 -12.09
N THR A 22 -23.78 -5.61 -11.16
CA THR A 22 -23.81 -5.27 -9.71
C THR A 22 -22.65 -5.80 -8.87
N ASN A 23 -21.85 -6.75 -9.37
CA ASN A 23 -20.75 -7.34 -8.59
C ASN A 23 -19.38 -6.74 -8.88
N VAL A 24 -19.13 -6.24 -10.09
CA VAL A 24 -17.84 -5.63 -10.46
C VAL A 24 -17.55 -4.36 -9.63
N GLY A 25 -18.58 -3.61 -9.24
CA GLY A 25 -18.41 -2.38 -8.42
C GLY A 25 -18.51 -2.56 -6.89
N ARG A 26 -18.86 -3.75 -6.36
CA ARG A 26 -18.93 -3.93 -4.89
C ARG A 26 -17.54 -4.10 -4.30
N TRP A 27 -16.78 -5.06 -4.82
CA TRP A 27 -15.48 -5.41 -4.26
C TRP A 27 -14.42 -4.34 -4.51
N GLU A 28 -14.43 -3.71 -5.69
CA GLU A 28 -13.59 -2.55 -5.98
C GLU A 28 -13.80 -1.43 -4.95
N ARG A 29 -15.05 -1.06 -4.68
CA ARG A 29 -15.36 -0.05 -3.64
C ARG A 29 -14.89 -0.47 -2.26
N VAL A 30 -15.07 -1.73 -1.89
CA VAL A 30 -14.61 -2.23 -0.59
C VAL A 30 -13.09 -2.17 -0.49
N VAL A 31 -12.36 -2.52 -1.55
CA VAL A 31 -10.90 -2.43 -1.59
C VAL A 31 -10.43 -0.98 -1.44
N VAL A 32 -11.00 -0.06 -2.23
CA VAL A 32 -10.66 1.38 -2.15
C VAL A 32 -10.98 1.95 -0.76
N GLN A 33 -12.17 1.68 -0.22
CA GLN A 33 -12.55 2.15 1.13
C GLN A 33 -11.65 1.56 2.21
N THR A 34 -11.24 0.30 2.06
CA THR A 34 -10.33 -0.36 3.00
C THR A 34 -8.95 0.28 2.96
N TRP A 35 -8.43 0.60 1.78
CA TRP A 35 -7.14 1.28 1.63
C TRP A 35 -7.17 2.69 2.24
N GLU A 36 -8.21 3.49 1.96
CA GLU A 36 -8.35 4.82 2.57
C GLU A 36 -8.46 4.75 4.10
N ALA A 37 -9.23 3.78 4.61
CA ALA A 37 -9.33 3.56 6.06
C ALA A 37 -8.00 3.07 6.67
N TYR A 38 -7.24 2.23 5.95
CA TYR A 38 -5.92 1.79 6.36
C TYR A 38 -4.95 2.97 6.48
N LYS A 39 -4.86 3.80 5.44
CA LYS A 39 -4.03 5.02 5.45
C LYS A 39 -4.37 5.92 6.64
N ALA A 40 -5.65 6.23 6.84
CA ALA A 40 -6.10 7.10 7.93
C ALA A 40 -5.84 6.52 9.33
N ARG A 41 -5.85 5.18 9.46
CA ARG A 41 -5.69 4.52 10.76
C ARG A 41 -4.24 4.24 11.13
N TYR A 42 -3.40 3.90 10.15
CA TYR A 42 -2.07 3.33 10.40
C TYR A 42 -0.91 4.19 9.88
N ILE A 43 -1.14 5.10 8.92
CA ILE A 43 -0.06 5.91 8.31
C ILE A 43 -0.24 7.39 8.66
N PHE A 44 -1.44 7.92 8.43
CA PHE A 44 -1.77 9.34 8.56
C PHE A 44 -2.75 9.60 9.71
N CYS A 45 -2.45 9.06 10.90
CA CYS A 45 -3.32 9.11 12.08
C CYS A 45 -3.05 10.31 13.03
N GLY A 46 -2.42 11.37 12.52
CA GLY A 46 -2.13 12.61 13.25
C GLY A 46 -1.07 12.42 14.32
N ALA A 47 -1.28 13.04 15.49
CA ALA A 47 -0.34 13.00 16.62
C ALA A 47 0.05 11.58 17.06
N ASN A 48 -0.86 10.61 16.91
CA ASN A 48 -0.55 9.21 17.24
C ASN A 48 0.52 8.61 16.30
N CYS A 49 0.59 9.09 15.06
CA CYS A 49 1.54 8.68 14.02
C CYS A 49 2.73 9.68 13.91
N GLY A 50 3.09 10.34 15.01
CA GLY A 50 4.17 11.34 15.04
C GLY A 50 3.90 12.57 14.18
N ASP A 51 2.65 13.05 14.20
CA ASP A 51 2.18 14.10 13.29
C ASP A 51 2.35 13.73 11.81
N ASN A 52 2.02 12.46 11.49
CA ASN A 52 2.11 11.86 10.16
C ASN A 52 3.55 11.73 9.63
N LEU A 53 4.46 11.12 10.41
CA LEU A 53 5.85 10.84 10.02
C LEU A 53 5.97 10.09 8.70
N GLY A 54 4.95 9.33 8.32
CA GLY A 54 4.93 8.51 7.11
C GLY A 54 5.23 7.03 7.35
N LEU A 55 5.55 6.59 8.58
CA LEU A 55 5.67 5.17 8.88
C LEU A 55 4.30 4.48 9.05
N VAL A 56 4.30 3.15 9.22
CA VAL A 56 3.09 2.34 9.49
C VAL A 56 3.06 1.97 10.97
N PHE A 57 2.12 2.53 11.72
CA PHE A 57 2.05 2.41 13.16
C PHE A 57 1.01 1.38 13.61
N ASP A 58 1.34 0.59 14.62
CA ASP A 58 0.44 -0.37 15.25
C ASP A 58 -0.24 0.24 16.49
N PRO A 59 -1.55 0.57 16.46
CA PRO A 59 -2.28 1.12 17.59
C PRO A 59 -2.33 0.18 18.80
N MET A 60 -2.14 -1.13 18.60
CA MET A 60 -2.14 -2.12 19.68
C MET A 60 -0.79 -2.27 20.36
N ARG A 61 0.26 -1.68 19.78
CA ARG A 61 1.60 -1.60 20.37
C ARG A 61 1.94 -0.17 20.79
N GLY A 62 0.93 0.64 21.09
CA GLY A 62 1.12 2.02 21.50
C GLY A 62 1.65 2.92 20.38
N TYR A 63 1.26 2.63 19.13
CA TYR A 63 1.73 3.32 17.93
C TYR A 63 3.25 3.23 17.73
N GLN A 64 3.81 2.04 17.92
CA GLN A 64 5.15 1.73 17.40
C GLN A 64 5.06 1.32 15.94
N SER A 65 6.14 1.50 15.18
CA SER A 65 6.23 1.10 13.78
C SER A 65 7.26 -0.01 13.60
N PRO A 66 6.83 -1.28 13.52
CA PRO A 66 7.71 -2.37 13.15
C PRO A 66 8.02 -2.34 11.66
N SER A 67 9.23 -2.77 11.26
CA SER A 67 9.61 -2.84 9.84
C SER A 67 8.71 -3.78 9.03
N GLU A 68 8.17 -4.84 9.66
CA GLU A 68 7.12 -5.70 9.11
C GLU A 68 5.91 -4.89 8.62
N GLY A 69 5.37 -4.03 9.49
CA GLY A 69 4.22 -3.18 9.16
C GLY A 69 4.54 -2.19 8.04
N VAL A 70 5.76 -1.65 8.02
CA VAL A 70 6.25 -0.78 6.94
C VAL A 70 6.29 -1.53 5.60
N GLY A 71 6.83 -2.76 5.58
CA GLY A 71 6.82 -3.63 4.40
C GLY A 71 5.41 -3.89 3.89
N TYR A 72 4.47 -4.24 4.77
CA TYR A 72 3.06 -4.42 4.41
C TYR A 72 2.43 -3.15 3.83
N GLY A 73 2.72 -1.98 4.42
CA GLY A 73 2.24 -0.69 3.91
C GLY A 73 2.72 -0.39 2.50
N LEU A 74 4.00 -0.64 2.21
CA LEU A 74 4.59 -0.46 0.87
C LEU A 74 3.98 -1.44 -0.14
N LEU A 75 3.87 -2.72 0.21
CA LEU A 75 3.23 -3.73 -0.64
C LEU A 75 1.78 -3.34 -0.97
N MET A 76 1.01 -2.89 0.02
CA MET A 76 -0.36 -2.41 -0.21
C MET A 76 -0.39 -1.16 -1.09
N ALA A 77 0.47 -0.18 -0.86
CA ALA A 77 0.49 1.06 -1.65
C ALA A 77 0.79 0.78 -3.14
N VAL A 78 1.75 -0.09 -3.45
CA VAL A 78 2.04 -0.46 -4.85
C VAL A 78 0.93 -1.28 -5.49
N MET A 79 0.29 -2.19 -4.74
CA MET A 79 -0.89 -2.93 -5.24
C MET A 79 -2.09 -2.02 -5.51
N MET A 80 -2.20 -0.91 -4.76
CA MET A 80 -3.27 0.07 -4.89
C MET A 80 -2.98 1.19 -5.90
N ASP A 81 -1.83 1.14 -6.58
CA ASP A 81 -1.38 2.19 -7.51
C ASP A 81 -1.26 3.59 -6.85
N ASP A 82 -0.89 3.62 -5.57
CA ASP A 82 -0.81 4.84 -4.75
C ASP A 82 0.66 5.24 -4.52
N GLN A 83 1.29 5.74 -5.59
CA GLN A 83 2.67 6.22 -5.55
C GLN A 83 2.94 7.26 -4.45
N PRO A 84 2.08 8.28 -4.24
CA PRO A 84 2.33 9.28 -3.19
C PRO A 84 2.41 8.68 -1.79
N THR A 85 1.54 7.71 -1.47
CA THR A 85 1.60 7.02 -0.18
C THR A 85 2.81 6.11 -0.09
N PHE A 86 3.13 5.40 -1.17
CA PHE A 86 4.34 4.56 -1.24
C PHE A 86 5.59 5.39 -0.93
N ASP A 87 5.75 6.53 -1.59
CA ASP A 87 6.90 7.43 -1.39
C ASP A 87 6.93 8.01 0.01
N ALA A 88 5.78 8.40 0.59
CA ALA A 88 5.74 8.87 1.97
C ALA A 88 6.28 7.82 2.95
N VAL A 89 5.85 6.56 2.80
CA VAL A 89 6.31 5.44 3.64
C VAL A 89 7.77 5.11 3.39
N TYR A 90 8.16 5.01 2.13
CA TYR A 90 9.54 4.68 1.77
C TYR A 90 10.51 5.76 2.24
N ASN A 91 10.14 7.04 2.15
CA ASN A 91 10.94 8.15 2.63
C ASN A 91 11.13 8.12 4.14
N ALA A 92 10.05 7.88 4.88
CA ALA A 92 10.11 7.78 6.33
C ALA A 92 10.94 6.58 6.78
N ALA A 93 10.75 5.41 6.16
CA ALA A 93 11.50 4.20 6.46
C ALA A 93 13.01 4.42 6.25
N ASP A 94 13.40 5.00 5.11
CA ASP A 94 14.81 5.25 4.80
C ASP A 94 15.43 6.31 5.72
N ALA A 95 14.69 7.37 6.05
CA ALA A 95 15.19 8.44 6.91
C ALA A 95 15.30 8.05 8.39
N ILE A 96 14.41 7.19 8.88
CA ILE A 96 14.29 6.88 10.31
C ILE A 96 14.89 5.51 10.63
N MET A 97 14.63 4.50 9.81
CA MET A 97 14.87 3.09 10.14
C MET A 97 16.13 2.52 9.49
N LEU A 98 16.65 3.08 8.39
CA LEU A 98 17.84 2.55 7.74
C LEU A 98 19.07 2.66 8.66
N ASN A 99 19.81 1.56 8.79
CA ASN A 99 21.03 1.50 9.60
C ASN A 99 22.30 1.50 8.74
N ASP A 100 23.45 1.61 9.40
CA ASP A 100 24.77 1.67 8.75
C ASP A 100 25.15 0.40 7.95
N ASN A 101 24.47 -0.72 8.18
CA ASN A 101 24.64 -1.95 7.39
C ASN A 101 23.73 -1.99 6.16
N GLY A 102 22.95 -0.94 5.89
CA GLY A 102 22.04 -0.86 4.75
C GLY A 102 20.73 -1.64 4.94
N MET A 103 20.39 -2.04 6.17
CA MET A 103 19.16 -2.74 6.52
C MET A 103 18.25 -1.87 7.39
N TYR A 104 16.96 -2.19 7.50
CA TYR A 104 16.04 -1.42 8.34
C TYR A 104 16.03 -1.95 9.78
N HIS A 105 16.20 -1.06 10.76
CA HIS A 105 15.91 -1.34 12.16
C HIS A 105 14.49 -1.85 12.31
N TRP A 106 14.30 -2.91 13.10
CA TRP A 106 13.00 -3.59 13.15
C TRP A 106 11.91 -2.79 13.87
N LEU A 107 12.26 -1.75 14.65
CA LEU A 107 11.26 -0.98 15.40
C LEU A 107 11.63 0.50 15.57
N ALA A 108 10.71 1.37 15.14
CA ALA A 108 10.67 2.79 15.47
C ALA A 108 9.50 3.10 16.42
N ASP A 109 9.64 4.15 17.21
CA ASP A 109 8.55 4.76 17.98
C ASP A 109 7.84 5.88 17.18
N ASN A 110 6.72 6.39 17.71
CA ASN A 110 6.00 7.51 17.10
C ASN A 110 6.63 8.89 17.32
N GLY A 111 7.76 8.97 18.02
CA GLY A 111 8.61 10.16 18.05
C GLY A 111 9.63 10.22 16.91
N GLY A 112 9.71 9.17 16.08
CA GLY A 112 10.73 9.03 15.05
C GLY A 112 12.07 8.52 15.59
N GLY A 113 12.08 7.94 16.79
CA GLY A 113 13.24 7.30 17.39
C GLY A 113 13.30 5.80 17.12
N ILE A 114 14.51 5.22 17.13
CA ILE A 114 14.69 3.77 17.09
C ILE A 114 14.50 3.20 18.49
N SER A 115 13.55 2.28 18.62
CA SER A 115 13.26 1.55 19.87
C SER A 115 13.62 0.06 19.80
N GLY A 116 14.01 -0.44 18.62
CA GLY A 116 14.55 -1.78 18.41
C GLY A 116 15.57 -1.81 17.28
N THR A 117 16.79 -2.24 17.60
CA THR A 117 17.92 -2.25 16.67
C THR A 117 18.08 -3.59 15.95
N GLY A 118 18.83 -3.58 14.84
CA GLY A 118 18.99 -4.74 13.96
C GLY A 118 17.83 -4.95 12.99
N ALA A 119 18.10 -5.76 11.98
CA ALA A 119 17.17 -6.16 10.93
C ALA A 119 16.15 -7.19 11.41
N ALA A 120 14.95 -7.16 10.81
CA ALA A 120 14.00 -8.27 10.85
C ALA A 120 13.78 -8.72 9.41
N THR A 121 14.15 -9.98 9.13
CA THR A 121 14.27 -10.51 7.77
C THR A 121 12.97 -10.41 6.97
N ASP A 122 11.84 -10.66 7.62
CA ASP A 122 10.50 -10.49 7.08
C ASP A 122 10.25 -9.05 6.60
N GLY A 123 10.56 -8.05 7.44
CA GLY A 123 10.43 -6.64 7.07
C GLY A 123 11.31 -6.25 5.87
N ASP A 124 12.59 -6.63 5.88
CA ASP A 124 13.49 -6.32 4.76
C ASP A 124 13.05 -7.03 3.46
N GLN A 125 12.58 -8.28 3.54
CA GLN A 125 12.06 -9.02 2.39
C GLN A 125 10.83 -8.37 1.76
N ASP A 126 9.87 -7.94 2.58
CA ASP A 126 8.65 -7.29 2.09
C ASP A 126 8.94 -5.89 1.53
N ILE A 127 9.83 -5.12 2.16
CA ILE A 127 10.29 -3.82 1.63
C ILE A 127 10.99 -4.03 0.28
N ALA A 128 11.91 -5.00 0.17
CA ALA A 128 12.59 -5.32 -1.08
C ALA A 128 11.59 -5.71 -2.18
N ALA A 129 10.63 -6.59 -1.87
CA ALA A 129 9.59 -7.00 -2.83
C ALA A 129 8.73 -5.80 -3.29
N ALA A 130 8.31 -4.94 -2.37
CA ALA A 130 7.53 -3.75 -2.70
C ALA A 130 8.29 -2.78 -3.62
N LEU A 131 9.59 -2.57 -3.36
CA LEU A 131 10.46 -1.74 -4.20
C LEU A 131 10.67 -2.34 -5.61
N ILE A 132 10.79 -3.67 -5.73
CA ILE A 132 10.83 -4.34 -7.04
C ILE A 132 9.53 -4.09 -7.81
N PHE A 133 8.37 -4.18 -7.14
CA PHE A 133 7.08 -3.92 -7.77
C PHE A 133 6.95 -2.44 -8.17
N ALA A 134 7.43 -1.50 -7.36
CA ALA A 134 7.45 -0.08 -7.68
C ALA A 134 8.34 0.21 -8.90
N GLU A 135 9.54 -0.38 -8.98
CA GLU A 135 10.41 -0.27 -10.15
C GLU A 135 9.71 -0.80 -11.42
N ALA A 136 8.99 -1.92 -11.31
CA ALA A 136 8.20 -2.44 -12.43
C ALA A 136 7.09 -1.46 -12.88
N GLN A 137 6.51 -0.65 -11.98
CA GLN A 137 5.57 0.42 -12.36
C GLN A 137 6.27 1.58 -13.08
N VAL A 138 7.51 1.90 -12.70
CA VAL A 138 8.35 2.89 -13.39
C VAL A 138 8.71 2.43 -14.80
N GLU A 139 9.13 1.17 -14.97
CA GLU A 139 9.44 0.59 -16.28
C GLU A 139 8.21 0.60 -17.23
N ARG A 140 7.01 0.39 -16.65
CA ARG A 140 5.72 0.50 -17.37
C ARG A 140 5.30 1.95 -17.66
N ARG A 141 6.05 2.94 -17.16
CA ARG A 141 5.74 4.38 -17.26
C ARG A 141 4.42 4.76 -16.59
N LEU A 142 4.02 3.99 -15.58
CA LEU A 142 2.84 4.29 -14.75
C LEU A 142 3.23 5.19 -13.58
N TRP A 143 4.40 4.94 -13.00
CA TRP A 143 4.98 5.72 -11.91
C TRP A 143 6.17 6.54 -12.40
N GLN A 144 6.46 7.65 -11.71
CA GLN A 144 7.72 8.38 -11.91
C GLN A 144 8.84 7.71 -11.12
N GLN A 145 10.09 7.79 -11.59
CA GLN A 145 11.20 7.27 -10.78
C GLN A 145 11.40 8.14 -9.55
N HIS A 146 11.64 7.52 -8.39
CA HIS A 146 11.91 8.27 -7.17
C HIS A 146 13.24 9.04 -7.28
N PRO A 147 13.26 10.37 -7.09
CA PRO A 147 14.32 11.23 -7.63
C PRO A 147 15.66 11.13 -6.91
N GLN A 148 15.68 10.81 -5.61
CA GLN A 148 16.94 10.66 -4.85
C GLN A 148 17.29 9.20 -4.53
N ARG A 149 16.30 8.31 -4.64
CA ARG A 149 16.42 6.92 -4.20
C ARG A 149 15.64 6.01 -5.16
N PRO A 150 16.22 5.66 -6.32
CA PRO A 150 15.57 4.77 -7.28
C PRO A 150 15.13 3.45 -6.63
N TYR A 151 13.91 3.00 -6.91
CA TYR A 151 13.32 1.85 -6.20
C TYR A 151 14.13 0.56 -6.44
N GLY A 152 14.49 0.28 -7.68
CA GLY A 152 15.26 -0.90 -8.06
C GLY A 152 16.66 -0.97 -7.43
N GLU A 153 17.33 0.18 -7.30
CA GLU A 153 18.65 0.26 -6.66
C GLU A 153 18.57 -0.09 -5.17
N ARG A 154 17.58 0.47 -4.46
CA ARG A 154 17.38 0.15 -3.05
C ARG A 154 16.99 -1.31 -2.85
N ALA A 155 16.10 -1.84 -3.69
CA ALA A 155 15.71 -3.24 -3.63
C ALA A 155 16.92 -4.16 -3.80
N GLY A 156 17.76 -3.90 -4.80
CA GLY A 156 18.96 -4.70 -5.07
C GLY A 156 19.98 -4.69 -3.92
N ALA A 157 19.96 -3.68 -3.07
CA ALA A 157 20.84 -3.58 -1.91
C ALA A 157 20.24 -4.17 -0.62
N LEU A 158 19.01 -4.71 -0.67
CA LEU A 158 18.39 -5.49 0.42
C LEU A 158 18.43 -7.01 0.16
N LEU A 159 18.85 -7.44 -1.04
CA LEU A 159 18.95 -8.83 -1.49
C LEU A 159 20.38 -9.36 -1.38
#